data_AF-A0A563EPL6-F1
#
_entry.id   AF-A0A563EPL6-F1
#
_cell.length_a   1.000
_cell.length_b   1.000
_cell.length_c   1.000
_cell.angle_alpha   90.00
_cell.angle_beta   90.00
_cell.angle_gamma   90.00
#
_symmetry.space_group_name_H-M   'P 1'
#
loop_
_entity.id
_entity.type
_entity.pdbx_description
1 polymer ?
#
loop_
_entity_poly.entity_id
_entity_poly.type
_entity_poly.pdbx_seq_one_letter_code
_entity_poly.pdbx_strand_id
1 'polypeptide(L)'
;MSEHAHDEEGYSGEATLVFEQTEVPVQVDLRGYFQPIDGRYHWYGRIKQNEQVTALVEAGARTAVLRTPEGEATGALTDPDPWGRYRVGGISTPPYSTEAP
;
A
#
# COMPACT_ATOMS: atom_id res chain seq x y z
N MET A 1 -8.26 27.95 20.02
CA MET A 1 -8.77 26.66 19.51
C MET A 1 -7.74 26.19 18.51
N SER A 2 -6.76 25.39 18.93
CA SER A 2 -5.78 24.83 18.00
C SER A 2 -6.45 23.63 17.35
N GLU A 3 -6.83 23.77 16.09
CA GLU A 3 -7.26 22.67 15.24
C GLU A 3 -6.07 21.71 15.13
N HIS A 4 -6.04 20.66 15.97
CA HIS A 4 -5.25 19.47 15.64
C HIS A 4 -5.92 18.85 14.41
N ALA A 5 -5.59 19.36 13.23
CA ALA A 5 -5.62 18.57 12.02
C ALA A 5 -4.66 17.41 12.30
N HIS A 6 -5.20 16.28 12.74
CA HIS A 6 -4.47 15.04 12.82
C HIS A 6 -4.12 14.73 11.36
N ASP A 7 -2.89 15.06 10.97
CA ASP A 7 -2.31 14.71 9.67
C ASP A 7 -2.72 13.28 9.33
N GLU A 8 -3.35 13.12 8.18
CA GLU A 8 -3.81 11.83 7.69
C GLU A 8 -2.59 10.94 7.45
N GLU A 9 -2.18 10.16 8.47
CA GLU A 9 -1.02 9.25 8.41
C GLU A 9 -1.15 8.28 7.23
N GLY A 10 -0.47 8.59 6.12
CA GLY A 10 -0.68 7.88 4.86
C GLY A 10 0.10 8.46 3.67
N TYR A 11 -0.11 7.84 2.51
CA TYR A 11 0.50 8.23 1.24
C TYR A 11 -0.49 8.06 0.09
N SER A 12 -0.74 9.12 -0.67
CA SER A 12 -1.58 9.07 -1.86
C SER A 12 -0.80 9.59 -3.06
N GLY A 13 -0.54 8.74 -4.05
CA GLY A 13 0.27 9.12 -5.20
C GLY A 13 0.75 7.96 -6.07
N GLU A 14 1.76 8.26 -6.88
CA GLU A 14 2.42 7.32 -7.78
C GLU A 14 3.29 6.32 -7.03
N ALA A 15 3.07 5.04 -7.31
CA ALA A 15 3.89 3.97 -6.78
C ALA A 15 4.20 2.94 -7.86
N THR A 16 5.13 2.04 -7.58
CA THR A 16 5.47 0.92 -8.45
C THR A 16 5.27 -0.37 -7.67
N LEU A 17 4.48 -1.28 -8.21
CA LEU A 17 4.39 -2.66 -7.72
C LEU A 17 5.42 -3.51 -8.45
N VAL A 18 6.26 -4.19 -7.68
CA VAL A 18 7.25 -5.13 -8.20
C VAL A 18 6.80 -6.55 -7.86
N PHE A 19 6.35 -7.28 -8.87
CA PHE A 19 6.00 -8.69 -8.80
C PHE A 19 7.15 -9.53 -9.35
N GLU A 20 7.95 -10.14 -8.47
CA GLU A 20 9.19 -10.83 -8.85
C GLU A 20 10.15 -9.94 -9.67
N GLN A 21 10.11 -10.02 -11.00
CA GLN A 21 10.90 -9.19 -11.92
C GLN A 21 10.05 -8.21 -12.76
N THR A 22 8.73 -8.15 -12.51
CA THR A 22 7.78 -7.33 -13.26
C THR A 22 7.45 -6.07 -12.47
N GLU A 23 7.78 -4.91 -13.03
CA GLU A 23 7.46 -3.60 -12.45
C GLU A 23 6.19 -3.04 -13.09
N VAL A 24 5.23 -2.60 -12.27
CA VAL A 24 3.94 -2.06 -12.70
C VAL A 24 3.71 -0.69 -12.06
N PRO A 25 3.70 0.40 -12.84
CA PRO A 25 3.37 1.72 -12.31
C PRO A 25 1.88 1.79 -11.96
N VAL A 26 1.58 2.31 -10.77
CA VAL A 26 0.24 2.36 -10.20
C VAL A 26 0.00 3.67 -9.46
N GLN A 27 -1.27 3.95 -9.20
CA GLN A 27 -1.72 5.02 -8.30
C GLN A 27 -2.30 4.36 -7.04
N VAL A 28 -1.85 4.80 -5.87
CA VAL A 28 -2.24 4.21 -4.59
C VAL A 28 -2.77 5.25 -3.62
N ASP A 29 -3.60 4.79 -2.70
CA ASP A 29 -4.00 5.50 -1.49
C ASP A 29 -3.70 4.58 -0.30
N LEU A 30 -2.67 4.92 0.46
CA LEU A 30 -2.13 4.14 1.57
C LEU A 30 -2.39 4.87 2.88
N ARG A 31 -2.66 4.09 3.91
CA ARG A 31 -2.85 4.55 5.28
C ARG A 31 -2.27 3.52 6.23
N GLY A 32 -1.95 3.95 7.43
CA GLY A 32 -1.45 3.02 8.42
C GLY A 32 -1.66 3.52 9.83
N TYR A 33 -1.33 2.66 10.76
CA TYR A 33 -1.47 2.94 12.19
C TYR A 33 -0.58 1.98 12.98
N PHE A 34 -0.13 2.45 14.14
CA PHE A 34 0.59 1.61 15.09
C PHE A 34 -0.39 0.70 15.84
N GLN A 35 -0.16 -0.61 15.80
CA GLN A 35 -0.91 -1.60 16.56
C GLN A 35 -0.24 -1.86 17.91
N PRO A 36 -0.83 -1.41 19.04
CA PRO A 36 -0.22 -1.60 20.36
C PRO A 36 -0.28 -3.05 20.84
N ILE A 37 -1.15 -3.88 20.26
CA ILE A 37 -1.33 -5.28 20.65
C ILE A 37 -0.11 -6.12 20.30
N ASP A 38 0.48 -5.89 19.14
CA ASP A 38 1.66 -6.62 18.65
C ASP A 38 2.92 -5.75 18.52
N GLY A 39 2.79 -4.44 18.77
CA GLY A 39 3.87 -3.47 18.73
C GLY A 39 4.37 -3.18 17.31
N ARG A 40 3.55 -3.40 16.28
CA ARG A 40 3.93 -3.22 14.88
C ARG A 40 3.14 -2.12 14.19
N TYR A 41 3.76 -1.48 13.21
CA TYR A 41 3.03 -0.60 12.30
C TYR A 41 2.30 -1.42 11.25
N HIS A 42 1.00 -1.21 11.10
CA HIS A 42 0.15 -1.88 10.12
C HIS A 42 -0.22 -0.85 9.06
N TRP A 43 0.05 -1.17 7.81
CA TRP A 43 -0.32 -0.30 6.70
C TRP A 43 -1.17 -1.07 5.69
N TYR A 44 -2.09 -0.35 5.08
CA TYR A 44 -2.99 -0.87 4.08
C TYR A 44 -3.41 0.24 3.14
N GLY A 45 -3.89 -0.14 1.97
CA GLY A 45 -4.29 0.83 0.98
C GLY A 45 -5.04 0.21 -0.17
N ARG A 46 -5.34 1.06 -1.14
CA ARG A 46 -5.98 0.68 -2.38
C ARG A 46 -5.11 1.06 -3.56
N ILE A 47 -5.04 0.15 -4.51
CA ILE A 47 -4.47 0.37 -5.83
C ILE A 47 -5.63 0.77 -6.74
N LYS A 48 -5.49 1.87 -7.48
CA LYS A 48 -6.46 2.25 -8.53
C LYS A 48 -6.54 1.15 -9.59
N GLN A 49 -7.63 1.14 -10.35
CA GLN A 49 -7.83 0.14 -11.40
C GLN A 49 -6.64 0.13 -12.38
N ASN A 50 -6.05 -1.04 -12.58
CA ASN A 50 -4.94 -1.25 -13.50
C ASN A 50 -5.04 -2.68 -14.06
N GLU A 51 -5.16 -2.80 -15.39
CA GLU A 51 -5.36 -4.09 -16.06
C GLU A 51 -4.17 -5.04 -15.91
N GLN A 52 -2.95 -4.51 -15.86
CA GLN A 52 -1.74 -5.31 -15.66
C GLN A 52 -1.68 -5.87 -14.24
N VAL A 53 -2.09 -5.10 -13.24
CA VAL A 53 -2.24 -5.60 -11.86
C VAL A 53 -3.30 -6.70 -11.82
N THR A 54 -4.44 -6.50 -12.48
CA THR A 54 -5.48 -7.53 -12.58
C THR A 54 -4.93 -8.82 -13.17
N ALA A 55 -4.27 -8.75 -14.33
CA ALA A 55 -3.73 -9.92 -15.01
C ALA A 55 -2.72 -10.69 -14.13
N LEU A 56 -1.85 -9.98 -13.40
CA LEU A 56 -0.87 -10.61 -12.51
C LEU A 56 -1.52 -11.27 -11.29
N VAL A 57 -2.50 -10.60 -10.66
CA VAL A 57 -3.20 -11.17 -9.50
C VAL A 57 -4.06 -12.37 -9.89
N GLU A 58 -4.75 -12.30 -11.04
CA GLU A 58 -5.50 -13.43 -11.61
C GLU A 58 -4.60 -14.59 -12.02
N ALA A 59 -3.37 -14.31 -12.47
CA ALA A 59 -2.34 -15.33 -12.71
C ALA A 59 -1.76 -15.95 -11.41
N GLY A 60 -2.14 -15.42 -10.25
CA GLY A 60 -1.79 -15.97 -8.93
C GLY A 60 -0.82 -15.13 -8.12
N ALA A 61 -0.40 -13.95 -8.59
CA ALA A 61 0.49 -13.08 -7.83
C ALA A 61 -0.26 -12.46 -6.63
N ARG A 62 0.07 -12.89 -5.42
CA ARG A 62 -0.58 -12.41 -4.17
C ARG A 62 0.30 -11.46 -3.35
N THR A 63 1.57 -11.33 -3.69
CA THR A 63 2.56 -10.54 -2.94
C THR A 63 3.37 -9.72 -3.93
N ALA A 64 3.64 -8.46 -3.59
CA ALA A 64 4.49 -7.57 -4.36
C ALA A 64 5.27 -6.64 -3.43
N VAL A 65 6.39 -6.12 -3.91
CA VAL A 65 7.03 -4.97 -3.27
C VAL A 65 6.36 -3.71 -3.78
N LEU A 66 5.79 -2.92 -2.88
CA LEU A 66 5.24 -1.61 -3.18
C LEU A 66 6.32 -0.56 -2.93
N ARG A 67 6.75 0.11 -4.00
CA ARG A 67 7.74 1.20 -3.98
C ARG A 67 7.06 2.53 -4.18
N THR A 68 7.31 3.46 -3.28
CA THR A 68 6.96 4.88 -3.44
C THR A 68 8.26 5.69 -3.53
N PRO A 69 8.18 7.01 -3.78
CA PRO A 69 9.34 7.89 -3.67
C PRO A 69 9.99 7.92 -2.27
N GLU A 70 9.25 7.53 -1.24
CA GLU A 70 9.66 7.63 0.17
C GLU A 70 10.22 6.31 0.73
N GLY A 71 9.93 5.17 0.10
CA GLY A 71 10.43 3.88 0.55
C GLY A 71 9.80 2.69 -0.18
N GLU A 72 10.12 1.49 0.30
CA GLU A 72 9.56 0.26 -0.23
C GLU A 72 9.18 -0.73 0.86
N ALA A 73 8.10 -1.48 0.64
CA ALA A 73 7.61 -2.46 1.58
C ALA A 73 6.96 -3.63 0.84
N THR A 74 7.12 -4.84 1.38
CA THR A 74 6.40 -6.00 0.86
C THR A 74 4.95 -5.96 1.32
N GLY A 75 4.01 -5.99 0.37
CA GLY A 75 2.58 -5.99 0.61
C GLY A 75 1.89 -7.21 0.00
N ALA A 76 0.88 -7.70 0.68
CA ALA A 76 -0.04 -8.70 0.15
C ALA A 76 -1.19 -8.00 -0.59
N LEU A 77 -1.52 -8.52 -1.78
CA LEU A 77 -2.68 -8.09 -2.55
C LEU A 77 -3.85 -9.04 -2.29
N THR A 78 -5.02 -8.47 -2.02
CA THR A 78 -6.27 -9.25 -1.83
C THR A 78 -7.28 -8.96 -2.94
N ASP A 79 -8.31 -9.81 -3.03
CA ASP A 79 -9.29 -9.79 -4.12
C ASP A 79 -9.84 -8.39 -4.48
N PRO A 80 -10.10 -8.15 -5.78
CA PRO A 80 -10.55 -6.85 -6.25
C PRO A 80 -11.95 -6.54 -5.76
N ASP A 81 -12.23 -5.26 -5.55
CA ASP A 81 -13.61 -4.80 -5.42
C ASP A 81 -14.36 -4.90 -6.77
N PRO A 82 -15.70 -4.75 -6.81
CA PRO A 82 -16.48 -4.79 -8.07
C PRO A 82 -16.05 -3.76 -9.13
N TRP A 83 -15.13 -2.86 -8.82
CA TRP A 83 -14.56 -1.84 -9.71
C TRP A 83 -13.11 -2.15 -10.14
N GLY A 84 -12.61 -3.35 -9.85
CA GLY A 84 -11.27 -3.78 -10.25
C GLY A 84 -10.14 -3.10 -9.47
N ARG A 85 -10.41 -2.61 -8.26
CA ARG A 85 -9.40 -2.03 -7.37
C ARG A 85 -8.94 -3.07 -6.36
N TYR A 86 -7.64 -3.24 -6.27
CA TYR A 86 -7.02 -4.17 -5.35
C TYR A 86 -6.72 -3.49 -4.02
N ARG A 87 -6.87 -4.23 -2.93
CA ARG A 87 -6.28 -3.83 -1.65
C ARG A 87 -4.86 -4.34 -1.58
N VAL A 88 -3.99 -3.54 -1.00
CA VAL A 88 -2.62 -3.90 -0.67
C VAL A 88 -2.39 -3.59 0.79
N GLY A 89 -1.64 -4.44 1.51
CA GLY A 89 -1.29 -4.14 2.89
C GLY A 89 -0.14 -4.99 3.39
N GLY A 90 0.51 -4.49 4.44
CA GLY A 90 1.67 -5.13 5.04
C GLY A 90 1.78 -4.78 6.52
N ILE A 91 2.66 -5.51 7.18
CA ILE A 91 3.03 -5.31 8.57
C ILE A 91 4.53 -4.94 8.57
N SER A 92 4.94 -4.00 9.43
CA SER A 92 6.28 -3.42 9.57
C SER A 92 6.42 -2.03 8.91
N THR A 93 7.63 -1.65 8.50
CA THR A 93 7.95 -0.30 8.01
C THR A 93 7.13 -0.03 6.75
N PRO A 94 6.23 0.95 6.77
CA PRO A 94 5.45 1.30 5.60
C PRO A 94 6.35 1.87 4.50
N PRO A 95 5.92 1.79 3.24
CA PRO A 95 6.67 2.36 2.12
C PRO A 95 6.49 3.88 2.03
N TYR A 96 6.25 4.59 3.13
CA TYR A 96 6.06 6.04 3.18
C TYR A 96 6.52 6.57 4.54
N SER A 97 6.81 7.88 4.64
CA SER A 97 7.23 8.47 5.90
C SER A 97 6.08 8.44 6.88
N THR A 98 6.24 7.70 7.97
CA THR A 98 5.44 7.88 9.17
C THR A 98 6.15 8.89 10.04
N GLU A 99 5.49 9.96 10.44
CA GLU A 99 5.99 10.76 11.56
C GLU A 99 6.09 9.81 12.77
N ALA A 100 7.31 9.37 13.07
CA ALA A 100 7.58 8.59 14.27
C ALA A 100 7.42 9.53 15.48
N PRO A 101 6.78 9.08 16.57
CA PRO A 101 6.58 9.89 17.78
C PRO A 101 7.90 10.26 18.48
#